data_AF-A0A1Q5H0H2-F1
#
_entry.id   AF-A0A1Q5H0H2-F1
#
_cell.length_a   1.000
_cell.length_b   1.000
_cell.length_c   1.000
_cell.angle_alpha   90.00
_cell.angle_beta   90.00
_cell.angle_gamma   90.00
#
_symmetry.space_group_name_H-M   'P 1'
#
loop_
_entity.id
_entity.type
_entity.pdbx_description
1 polymer ?
#
loop_
_entity_poly.entity_id
_entity_poly.type
_entity_poly.pdbx_seq_one_letter_code
_entity_poly.pdbx_strand_id
1 'polypeptide(L)'
;MARVRFIGPEPVTVPELGGREIQPDEIVEVPDQRFEGYVCQTSTWESIEEPRDWVWPEEEAQAAPESAPVAALAAPPVEPSPAPKKTAAAKAASSSKEG
;
A
#
# COMPACT_ATOMS: atom_id res chain seq x y z
N MET A 1 0.88 11.00 -17.65
CA MET A 1 1.36 11.43 -16.33
C MET A 1 0.16 11.52 -15.43
N ALA A 2 0.30 11.09 -14.18
CA ALA A 2 -0.78 11.10 -13.20
C ALA A 2 -0.38 11.89 -11.96
N ARG A 3 -1.35 12.34 -11.17
CA ARG A 3 -1.08 13.13 -9.97
C ARG A 3 -1.67 12.46 -8.74
N VAL A 4 -0.83 12.31 -7.73
CA VAL A 4 -1.21 11.79 -6.42
C VAL A 4 -0.90 12.82 -5.35
N ARG A 5 -1.74 12.91 -4.34
CA ARG A 5 -1.52 13.71 -3.14
C ARG A 5 -1.00 12.81 -2.05
N PHE A 6 0.03 13.28 -1.36
CA PHE A 6 0.48 12.64 -0.14
C PHE A 6 -0.45 13.01 1.01
N ILE A 7 -1.08 12.02 1.65
CA ILE A 7 -2.01 12.22 2.78
C ILE A 7 -1.46 11.65 4.09
N GLY A 8 -0.18 11.24 4.10
CA GLY A 8 0.47 10.72 5.29
C GLY A 8 0.74 11.81 6.35
N PRO A 9 0.89 11.42 7.62
CA PRO A 9 1.07 12.36 8.74
C PRO A 9 2.48 12.96 8.82
N GLU A 10 3.48 12.27 8.28
CA GLU A 10 4.89 12.68 8.31
C GLU A 10 5.44 12.75 6.89
N PRO A 11 6.34 13.70 6.59
CA PRO A 11 6.93 13.82 5.26
C PRO A 11 7.72 12.58 4.87
N VAL A 12 7.66 12.23 3.57
CA VAL A 12 8.30 11.02 3.04
C VAL A 12 9.24 11.34 1.90
N THR A 13 10.36 10.64 1.84
CA THR A 13 11.29 10.71 0.71
C THR A 13 10.88 9.73 -0.38
N VAL A 14 10.60 10.23 -1.57
CA VAL A 14 10.18 9.38 -2.70
C VAL A 14 11.34 9.21 -3.69
N PRO A 15 11.98 8.04 -3.76
CA PRO A 15 13.13 7.81 -4.65
C PRO A 15 12.76 7.94 -6.13
N GLU A 16 11.55 7.53 -6.52
CA GLU A 16 11.06 7.64 -7.90
C GLU A 16 10.91 9.10 -8.38
N LEU A 17 10.82 10.07 -7.45
CA LEU A 17 10.78 11.52 -7.72
C LEU A 17 12.15 12.19 -7.57
N GLY A 18 13.23 11.42 -7.72
CA GLY A 18 14.60 11.89 -7.53
C GLY A 18 15.04 11.97 -6.07
N GLY A 19 14.34 11.26 -5.16
CA GLY A 19 14.68 11.24 -3.75
C GLY A 19 14.37 12.54 -3.01
N ARG A 20 13.40 13.32 -3.50
CA ARG A 20 12.95 14.53 -2.82
C ARG A 20 12.00 14.20 -1.66
N GLU A 21 11.99 15.07 -0.66
CA GLU A 21 11.06 15.03 0.47
C GLU A 21 9.70 15.60 0.03
N ILE A 22 8.63 14.88 0.34
CA ILE A 22 7.25 15.22 0.01
C ILE A 22 6.51 15.55 1.30
N GLN A 23 5.93 16.74 1.36
CA GLN A 23 5.18 17.20 2.52
C GLN A 23 3.77 16.60 2.57
N PRO A 24 3.15 16.49 3.76
CA PRO A 24 1.71 16.25 3.90
C PRO A 24 0.91 17.20 3.00
N ASP A 25 -0.09 16.67 2.32
CA ASP A 25 -0.95 17.35 1.34
C ASP A 25 -0.26 17.82 0.05
N GLU A 26 1.01 17.50 -0.15
CA GLU A 26 1.72 17.85 -1.36
C GLU A 26 1.25 16.96 -2.53
N ILE A 27 1.01 17.60 -3.68
CA ILE A 27 0.63 16.91 -4.92
C ILE A 27 1.90 16.67 -5.73
N VAL A 28 2.10 15.42 -6.13
CA VAL A 28 3.24 14.99 -6.92
C VAL A 28 2.79 14.38 -8.24
N GLU A 29 3.53 14.70 -9.29
CA GLU A 29 3.31 14.12 -10.62
C GLU A 29 4.18 12.86 -10.77
N VAL A 30 3.55 11.74 -11.06
CA VAL A 30 4.18 10.43 -11.20
C VAL A 30 3.93 9.87 -12.61
N PRO A 31 4.82 8.99 -13.11
CA PRO A 31 4.56 8.25 -14.34
C PRO A 31 3.32 7.36 -14.17
N ASP A 32 2.49 7.24 -15.22
CA ASP A 32 1.24 6.46 -15.19
C ASP A 32 1.49 4.99 -14.79
N GLN A 33 2.61 4.43 -15.24
CA GLN A 33 3.06 3.06 -14.92
C GLN A 33 3.33 2.83 -13.42
N ARG A 34 3.54 3.90 -12.65
CA ARG A 34 3.80 3.84 -11.20
C ARG A 34 2.60 4.26 -10.37
N PHE A 35 1.60 4.92 -10.97
CA PHE A 35 0.42 5.45 -10.28
C PHE A 35 -0.28 4.40 -9.42
N GLU A 36 -0.50 3.20 -9.97
CA GLU A 36 -1.19 2.09 -9.29
C GLU A 36 -0.52 1.70 -7.96
N GLY A 37 0.81 1.72 -7.91
CA GLY A 37 1.57 1.40 -6.68
C GLY A 37 1.44 2.46 -5.58
N TYR A 38 1.13 3.71 -5.94
CA TYR A 38 0.85 4.78 -4.98
C TYR A 38 -0.61 4.69 -4.51
N VAL A 39 -1.58 4.64 -5.42
CA VAL A 39 -3.01 4.65 -5.05
C VAL A 39 -3.48 3.39 -4.33
N CYS A 40 -2.79 2.25 -4.50
CA CYS A 40 -3.05 1.06 -3.69
C CYS A 40 -2.71 1.27 -2.19
N GLN A 41 -1.90 2.27 -1.87
CA GLN A 41 -1.58 2.68 -0.50
C GLN A 41 -2.52 3.82 -0.06
N THR A 42 -3.81 3.52 0.01
CA THR A 42 -4.90 4.49 0.28
C THR A 42 -4.80 5.21 1.63
N SER A 43 -3.93 4.78 2.54
CA SER A 43 -3.64 5.45 3.82
C SER A 43 -2.51 6.48 3.72
N THR A 44 -1.85 6.56 2.57
CA THR A 44 -0.62 7.32 2.38
C THR A 44 -0.70 8.21 1.14
N TRP A 45 -1.38 7.74 0.10
CA TRP A 45 -1.54 8.45 -1.17
C TRP A 45 -3.00 8.48 -1.61
N GLU A 46 -3.39 9.61 -2.19
CA GLU A 46 -4.72 9.85 -2.76
C GLU A 46 -4.58 10.21 -4.25
N SER A 47 -5.40 9.61 -5.11
CA SER A 47 -5.47 9.95 -6.53
C SER A 47 -6.15 11.30 -6.74
N ILE A 48 -5.40 12.28 -7.24
CA ILE A 48 -5.93 13.61 -7.59
C ILE A 48 -6.26 13.72 -9.07
N GLU A 49 -5.39 13.18 -9.92
CA GLU A 49 -5.58 13.14 -11.37
C GLU A 49 -5.20 11.76 -11.87
N GLU A 50 -6.20 11.01 -12.32
CA GLU A 50 -6.02 9.67 -12.89
C GLU A 50 -5.34 9.76 -14.27
N PRO A 51 -4.47 8.80 -14.63
CA PRO A 51 -3.96 8.70 -16.00
C PRO A 51 -5.09 8.68 -17.02
N ARG A 52 -4.87 9.26 -18.20
CA ARG A 52 -5.87 9.22 -19.29
C ARG A 52 -6.23 7.81 -19.77
N ASP A 53 -5.36 6.82 -19.53
CA ASP A 53 -5.55 5.41 -19.88
C ASP A 53 -5.90 4.54 -18.65
N TRP A 54 -6.17 5.17 -17.51
CA TRP A 54 -6.54 4.45 -16.30
C TRP A 54 -8.04 4.09 -16.39
N VAL A 55 -8.34 2.81 -16.53
CA VAL A 55 -9.71 2.27 -16.61
C VAL A 55 -9.95 1.43 -15.36
N TRP A 56 -10.91 1.80 -14.48
CA TRP A 56 -11.20 0.98 -13.28
C TRP A 56 -12.01 -0.18 -13.77
N PRO A 57 -11.67 -1.42 -13.35
CA PRO A 57 -12.60 -2.51 -13.55
C PRO A 57 -13.95 -2.34 -12.80
N GLU A 58 -14.24 -1.19 -12.16
CA GLU A 58 -15.50 -0.94 -11.42
C GLU A 58 -16.63 -0.55 -12.35
N GLU A 59 -16.33 0.03 -13.52
CA GLU A 59 -17.38 0.42 -14.45
C GLU A 59 -17.89 -0.77 -15.30
N GLU A 60 -17.11 -1.85 -15.44
CA GLU A 60 -17.56 -3.10 -16.06
C GLU A 60 -18.38 -4.01 -15.12
N ALA A 61 -18.47 -3.68 -13.83
CA ALA A 61 -19.31 -4.41 -12.87
C ALA A 61 -20.77 -3.89 -12.79
N GLN A 62 -21.12 -2.79 -13.48
CA GLN A 62 -22.48 -2.24 -13.50
C GLN A 62 -23.17 -2.24 -14.88
N ALA A 63 -22.52 -2.79 -15.91
CA ALA A 63 -23.11 -3.00 -17.23
C ALA A 63 -23.22 -4.49 -17.62
N ALA A 64 -23.41 -5.39 -16.65
CA ALA A 64 -23.77 -6.78 -16.94
C ALA A 64 -25.30 -6.87 -17.19
N PRO A 65 -25.77 -7.13 -18.43
CA PRO A 65 -27.18 -7.43 -18.64
C PRO A 65 -27.55 -8.75 -17.94
N GLU A 66 -28.66 -8.67 -17.22
CA GLU A 66 -29.56 -9.74 -16.78
C GLU A 66 -29.28 -11.13 -17.39
N SER A 67 -28.69 -12.03 -16.61
CA SER A 67 -28.94 -13.48 -16.69
C SER A 67 -28.43 -14.17 -15.42
N ALA A 68 -29.36 -14.43 -14.51
CA ALA A 68 -29.20 -15.38 -13.39
C ALA A 68 -29.34 -16.85 -13.90
N PRO A 69 -29.21 -17.92 -13.09
CA PRO A 69 -28.83 -18.00 -11.67
C PRO A 69 -27.84 -19.16 -11.30
N VAL A 70 -27.31 -19.06 -10.08
CA VAL A 70 -26.84 -20.07 -9.10
C VAL A 70 -26.55 -21.54 -9.52
N ALA A 71 -25.32 -22.00 -9.24
CA ALA A 71 -24.91 -23.31 -8.69
C ALA A 71 -23.39 -23.44 -8.90
N ALA A 72 -22.51 -23.82 -7.98
CA ALA A 72 -22.58 -24.56 -6.73
C ALA A 72 -21.28 -24.21 -5.95
N LEU A 73 -21.37 -23.90 -4.65
CA LEU A 73 -21.02 -24.83 -3.56
C LEU A 73 -19.49 -24.98 -3.35
N ALA A 74 -18.96 -24.28 -2.35
CA ALA A 74 -18.17 -24.84 -1.24
C ALA A 74 -17.36 -23.74 -0.54
N ALA A 75 -17.81 -23.31 0.64
CA ALA A 75 -16.88 -22.87 1.69
C ALA A 75 -16.13 -24.11 2.21
N PRO A 76 -14.93 -23.94 2.81
CA PRO A 76 -14.95 -23.73 4.25
C PRO A 76 -14.01 -22.62 4.77
N PRO A 77 -14.25 -22.16 6.00
CA PRO A 77 -13.56 -21.04 6.64
C PRO A 77 -12.20 -21.47 7.20
N VAL A 78 -11.28 -20.50 7.36
CA VAL A 78 -10.27 -20.60 8.42
C VAL A 78 -10.07 -19.25 9.09
N GLU A 79 -10.18 -19.35 10.41
CA GLU A 79 -10.21 -18.34 11.46
C GLU A 79 -8.84 -17.67 11.74
N PRO A 80 -8.80 -16.68 12.66
CA PRO A 80 -7.75 -15.66 12.75
C PRO A 80 -6.51 -16.02 13.60
N SER A 81 -5.44 -15.22 13.39
CA SER A 81 -4.43 -14.69 14.35
C SER A 81 -3.86 -15.63 15.44
N PRO A 82 -2.52 -15.70 15.67
CA PRO A 82 -1.89 -14.67 16.54
C PRO A 82 -0.37 -14.42 16.33
N ALA A 83 0.06 -13.16 16.46
CA ALA A 83 1.39 -12.83 17.03
C ALA A 83 1.32 -13.01 18.58
N PRO A 84 2.40 -12.97 19.38
CA PRO A 84 3.85 -12.92 19.11
C PRO A 84 4.63 -14.04 19.85
N LYS A 85 5.90 -14.31 19.48
CA LYS A 85 6.81 -15.12 20.31
C LYS A 85 8.09 -14.37 20.67
N LYS A 86 8.10 -13.94 21.92
CA LYS A 86 9.26 -13.64 22.75
C LYS A 86 10.13 -14.90 22.86
N THR A 87 11.42 -14.82 22.57
CA THR A 87 12.40 -15.80 23.08
C THR A 87 13.67 -15.07 23.45
N ALA A 88 13.94 -15.11 24.76
CA ALA A 88 15.16 -14.67 25.40
C ALA A 88 16.21 -15.80 25.40
N ALA A 89 17.39 -15.46 25.94
CA ALA A 89 18.55 -16.28 26.31
C ALA A 89 19.70 -16.27 25.29
N ALA A 90 20.98 -16.11 25.65
CA ALA A 90 21.65 -15.80 26.92
C ALA A 90 23.14 -15.50 26.59
N LYS A 91 23.75 -14.49 27.23
CA LYS A 91 24.85 -14.61 28.22
C LYS A 91 26.20 -15.17 27.71
N ALA A 92 27.25 -14.34 27.68
CA ALA A 92 28.37 -14.36 28.65
C ALA A 92 29.69 -13.74 28.11
N ALA A 93 30.20 -12.77 28.88
CA ALA A 93 31.59 -12.57 29.34
C ALA A 93 32.77 -12.32 28.38
N SER A 94 33.38 -11.12 28.56
CA SER A 94 34.82 -10.80 28.79
C SER A 94 35.13 -9.44 28.15
N SER A 95 35.87 -8.49 28.72
CA SER A 95 36.83 -8.49 29.83
C SER A 95 37.01 -7.06 30.36
N SER A 96 37.34 -6.98 31.66
CA SER A 96 37.80 -5.84 32.48
C SER A 96 38.82 -4.93 31.76
N LYS A 97 38.78 -3.60 31.91
CA LYS A 97 39.27 -2.79 33.06
C LYS A 97 40.61 -3.25 33.62
N GLU A 98 41.71 -2.59 33.26
CA GLU A 98 42.57 -1.77 34.15
C GLU A 98 43.80 -1.23 33.37
N GLY A 99 44.26 -0.04 33.79
CA GLY A 99 45.39 0.70 33.22
C GLY A 99 45.22 2.19 33.39
#